data_AF-A0A7X0GHN0-F1
#
_entry.id   AF-A0A7X0GHN0-F1
#
_cell.length_a   1.000
_cell.length_b   1.000
_cell.length_c   1.000
_cell.angle_alpha   90.00
_cell.angle_beta   90.00
_cell.angle_gamma   90.00
#
_symmetry.space_group_name_H-M   'P 1'
#
loop_
_entity.id
_entity.type
_entity.pdbx_description
1 polymer ?
#
loop_
_entity_poly.entity_id
_entity_poly.type
_entity_poly.pdbx_seq_one_letter_code
_entity_poly.pdbx_strand_id
1 'polypeptide(L)'
;MTDAVTEFVAADDQADPSPEAATVEQKLIDQLVGQARSKATDHLGYDKHDPAGKDGGNSRNGTRSKTVLTDIGPVEIDVPRDREGSFEPAISRSGSAG
;
A
#
# COMPACT_ATOMS: atom_id res chain seq x y z
N MET A 1 48.53 7.15 -7.58
CA MET A 1 47.23 7.25 -8.27
C MET A 1 46.20 7.00 -7.19
N THR A 2 45.53 8.04 -6.73
CA THR A 2 44.49 8.00 -5.68
C THR A 2 43.20 7.46 -6.29
N ASP A 3 42.77 6.28 -5.85
CA ASP A 3 41.43 5.79 -6.14
C ASP A 3 40.52 6.05 -4.93
N ALA A 4 39.39 6.67 -5.22
CA ALA A 4 38.53 7.39 -4.30
C ALA A 4 37.76 6.44 -3.37
N VAL A 5 37.74 6.79 -2.09
CA VAL A 5 36.78 6.30 -1.11
C VAL A 5 35.40 6.76 -1.58
N THR A 6 34.56 5.83 -2.04
CA THR A 6 33.14 6.10 -2.26
C THR A 6 32.44 6.00 -0.91
N GLU A 7 32.40 7.11 -0.18
CA GLU A 7 31.60 7.24 1.03
C GLU A 7 30.14 7.47 0.60
N PHE A 8 29.30 6.45 0.76
CA PHE A 8 27.86 6.59 0.57
C PHE A 8 27.28 7.22 1.84
N VAL A 9 27.38 8.54 1.97
CA VAL A 9 26.59 9.29 2.95
C VAL A 9 25.16 9.36 2.43
N ALA A 10 24.32 8.46 2.91
CA ALA A 10 22.89 8.66 3.01
C ALA A 10 22.47 8.44 4.46
N ALA A 11 23.10 9.18 5.37
CA ALA A 11 22.42 9.57 6.59
C ALA A 11 21.57 10.79 6.20
N ASP A 12 20.44 10.52 5.56
CA ASP A 12 19.35 11.48 5.63
C ASP A 12 19.09 11.69 7.12
N ASP A 13 19.15 12.94 7.54
CA ASP A 13 18.96 13.45 8.91
C ASP A 13 17.52 13.20 9.36
N GLN A 14 17.14 11.91 9.44
CA GLN A 14 15.86 11.45 9.93
C GLN A 14 15.82 11.74 11.42
N ALA A 15 15.44 12.98 11.75
CA ALA A 15 14.95 13.31 13.06
C ALA A 15 13.91 12.25 13.41
N ASP A 16 14.16 11.46 14.47
CA ASP A 16 13.22 10.44 14.94
C ASP A 16 11.83 11.10 15.02
N PRO A 17 10.87 10.67 14.18
CA PRO A 17 9.58 11.34 14.12
C PRO A 17 8.95 11.24 15.52
N SER A 18 8.47 12.38 16.01
CA SER A 18 7.70 12.39 17.26
C SER A 18 6.64 11.27 17.21
N PRO A 19 6.40 10.52 18.29
CA PRO A 19 5.43 9.43 18.30
C PRO A 19 4.03 9.87 17.86
N GLU A 20 3.69 11.16 18.00
CA GLU A 20 2.46 11.73 17.47
C GLU A 20 2.44 11.79 15.93
N ALA A 21 3.53 12.20 15.29
CA ALA A 21 3.65 12.28 13.84
C ALA A 21 3.57 10.89 13.19
N ALA A 22 4.29 9.91 13.75
CA ALA A 22 4.23 8.52 13.28
C ALA A 22 2.80 7.94 13.41
N THR A 23 2.09 8.28 14.48
CA THR A 23 0.69 7.86 14.67
C THR A 23 -0.24 8.49 13.63
N VAL A 24 -0.04 9.77 13.28
CA VAL A 24 -0.84 10.46 12.28
C VAL A 24 -0.63 9.88 10.90
N GLU A 25 0.63 9.63 10.50
CA GLU A 25 0.95 9.01 9.21
C GLU A 25 0.36 7.60 9.10
N GLN A 26 0.55 6.76 10.13
CA GLN A 26 -0.04 5.41 10.14
C GLN A 26 -1.56 5.46 10.00
N LYS A 27 -2.23 6.38 10.71
CA LYS A 27 -3.68 6.54 10.62
C LYS A 27 -4.15 6.99 9.25
N LEU A 28 -3.39 7.85 8.58
CA LEU A 28 -3.69 8.27 7.21
C LEU A 28 -3.57 7.11 6.23
N ILE A 29 -2.51 6.30 6.38
CA ILE A 29 -2.30 5.08 5.57
C ILE A 29 -3.48 4.11 5.74
N ASP A 30 -3.91 3.87 6.98
CA ASP A 30 -5.05 2.99 7.28
C ASP A 30 -6.35 3.52 6.65
N GLN A 31 -6.57 4.83 6.68
CA GLN A 31 -7.72 5.47 6.02
C GLN A 31 -7.70 5.27 4.50
N LEU A 32 -6.53 5.43 3.86
CA LEU A 32 -6.38 5.19 2.42
C LEU A 32 -6.62 3.72 2.05
N VAL A 33 -6.14 2.78 2.86
CA VAL A 33 -6.45 1.34 2.69
C VAL A 33 -7.96 1.08 2.84
N GLY A 34 -8.61 1.73 3.82
CA GLY A 34 -10.07 1.68 3.98
C GLY A 34 -10.81 2.17 2.75
N GLN A 35 -10.39 3.31 2.17
CA GLN A 35 -10.97 3.84 0.93
C GLN A 35 -10.77 2.89 -0.27
N ALA A 36 -9.61 2.23 -0.37
CA ALA A 36 -9.37 1.23 -1.40
C ALA A 36 -10.33 0.03 -1.27
N ARG A 37 -10.64 -0.40 -0.04
CA ARG A 37 -11.63 -1.47 0.22
C ARG A 37 -13.04 -1.08 -0.21
N SER A 38 -13.45 0.17 0.08
CA SER A 38 -14.73 0.72 -0.37
C SER A 38 -14.82 0.74 -1.90
N LYS A 39 -13.80 1.28 -2.57
CA LYS A 39 -13.76 1.33 -4.03
C LYS A 39 -13.76 -0.06 -4.67
N ALA A 40 -13.20 -1.06 -3.99
CA ALA A 40 -13.28 -2.45 -4.44
C ALA A 40 -14.70 -3.03 -4.33
N THR A 41 -15.54 -2.57 -3.37
CA THR A 41 -16.98 -2.89 -3.35
C THR A 41 -17.64 -2.31 -4.59
N ASP A 42 -17.41 -1.02 -4.84
CA ASP A 42 -18.04 -0.32 -5.97
C ASP A 42 -17.63 -0.93 -7.32
N HIS A 43 -16.35 -1.28 -7.47
CA HIS A 43 -15.80 -1.92 -8.68
C HIS A 43 -16.42 -3.30 -8.96
N LEU A 44 -16.63 -4.09 -7.92
CA LEU A 44 -17.20 -5.43 -8.07
C LEU A 44 -18.73 -5.41 -8.11
N GLY A 45 -19.36 -4.33 -7.64
CA GLY A 45 -20.81 -4.18 -7.58
C GLY A 45 -21.48 -4.94 -6.43
N TYR A 46 -20.70 -5.48 -5.48
CA TYR A 46 -21.22 -6.22 -4.33
C TYR A 46 -20.27 -6.18 -3.12
N ASP A 47 -20.84 -6.39 -1.93
CA ASP A 47 -20.12 -6.32 -0.67
C ASP A 47 -19.27 -7.55 -0.36
N LYS A 48 -18.35 -7.41 0.60
CA LYS A 48 -17.52 -8.52 1.04
C LYS A 48 -18.44 -9.58 1.68
N HIS A 49 -18.37 -10.82 1.17
CA HIS A 49 -19.22 -11.96 1.54
C HIS A 49 -20.62 -12.00 0.93
N ASP A 50 -20.94 -11.10 -0.01
CA ASP A 50 -22.20 -11.17 -0.74
C ASP A 50 -22.29 -12.46 -1.60
N PRO A 51 -23.42 -13.19 -1.58
CA PRO A 51 -23.66 -14.32 -2.48
C PRO A 51 -23.45 -14.02 -3.97
N ALA A 52 -23.70 -12.80 -4.43
CA ALA A 52 -23.46 -12.36 -5.81
C ALA A 52 -21.97 -12.49 -6.22
N GLY A 53 -21.05 -12.52 -5.26
CA GLY A 53 -19.64 -12.79 -5.51
C GLY A 53 -19.31 -14.26 -5.80
N LYS A 54 -20.29 -15.17 -5.77
CA LYS A 54 -20.12 -16.62 -6.00
C LYS A 54 -20.47 -17.06 -7.43
N ASP A 55 -20.85 -16.12 -8.29
CA ASP A 55 -21.43 -16.38 -9.61
C ASP A 55 -20.39 -16.77 -10.68
N GLY A 56 -19.12 -16.95 -10.29
CA GLY A 56 -18.04 -17.41 -11.16
C GLY A 56 -17.34 -16.32 -11.98
N GLY A 57 -17.83 -15.08 -11.94
CA GLY A 57 -17.19 -13.90 -12.54
C GLY A 57 -16.08 -13.28 -11.68
N ASN A 58 -15.72 -12.02 -11.96
CA ASN A 58 -14.70 -11.31 -11.19
C ASN A 58 -15.07 -11.23 -9.70
N SER A 59 -14.12 -11.60 -8.84
CA SER A 59 -14.35 -11.63 -7.40
C SER A 59 -13.17 -11.21 -6.56
N ARG A 60 -13.44 -10.84 -5.30
CA ARG A 60 -12.37 -10.46 -4.36
C ARG A 60 -11.41 -11.63 -4.18
N ASN A 61 -10.15 -11.42 -4.50
CA ASN A 61 -9.09 -12.40 -4.34
C ASN A 61 -8.13 -12.00 -3.20
N GLY A 62 -8.71 -11.80 -2.00
CA GLY A 62 -7.96 -11.44 -0.81
C GLY A 62 -7.29 -10.06 -0.88
N THR A 63 -6.15 -9.95 -0.21
CA THR A 63 -5.29 -8.76 -0.20
C THR A 63 -3.89 -9.12 -0.67
N ARG A 64 -3.16 -8.13 -1.18
CA ARG A 64 -1.74 -8.21 -1.48
C ARG A 64 -0.97 -7.30 -0.55
N SER A 65 0.01 -7.84 0.15
CA SER A 65 0.91 -7.07 1.00
C SER A 65 1.86 -6.25 0.13
N LYS A 66 2.09 -4.99 0.51
CA LYS A 66 2.97 -4.05 -0.19
C LYS A 66 3.65 -3.14 0.81
N THR A 67 4.92 -2.83 0.58
CA THR A 67 5.65 -1.82 1.36
C THR A 67 5.50 -0.44 0.72
N VAL A 68 5.08 0.53 1.52
CA VAL A 68 5.05 1.96 1.15
C VAL A 68 6.21 2.64 1.88
N LEU A 69 7.02 3.39 1.13
CA LEU A 69 8.05 4.23 1.71
C LEU A 69 7.38 5.51 2.23
N THR A 70 7.60 5.80 3.50
CA THR A 70 7.06 6.99 4.20
C THR A 70 8.19 7.70 4.92
N ASP A 71 7.93 8.92 5.40
CA ASP A 71 8.92 9.73 6.08
C ASP A 71 9.31 9.08 7.43
N ILE A 72 8.41 8.32 8.05
CA ILE A 72 8.71 7.50 9.24
C ILE A 72 9.39 6.14 8.93
N GLY A 73 9.69 5.86 7.67
CA GLY A 73 10.27 4.60 7.20
C GLY A 73 9.32 3.71 6.39
N PRO A 74 9.72 2.47 6.06
CA PRO A 74 8.90 1.55 5.28
C PRO A 74 7.73 0.99 6.11
N VAL A 75 6.51 1.12 5.60
CA VAL A 75 5.27 0.59 6.21
C VAL A 75 4.68 -0.51 5.33
N GLU A 76 4.36 -1.66 5.91
CA GLU A 76 3.69 -2.75 5.21
C GLU A 76 2.16 -2.58 5.26
N ILE A 77 1.48 -2.70 4.12
CA ILE A 77 0.03 -2.51 3.97
C ILE A 77 -0.61 -3.64 3.17
N ASP A 78 -1.87 -3.94 3.47
CA ASP A 78 -2.68 -4.93 2.77
C ASP A 78 -3.69 -4.29 1.82
N VAL A 79 -3.43 -4.41 0.52
CA VAL A 79 -4.23 -3.79 -0.54
C VAL A 79 -5.23 -4.80 -1.11
N PRO A 80 -6.53 -4.47 -1.21
CA PRO A 80 -7.52 -5.37 -1.81
C PRO A 80 -7.27 -5.60 -3.30
N ARG A 81 -7.54 -6.82 -3.78
CA ARG A 81 -7.39 -7.20 -5.19
C ARG A 81 -8.60 -8.01 -5.66
N ASP A 82 -8.90 -7.92 -6.95
CA ASP A 82 -9.87 -8.74 -7.65
C ASP A 82 -9.20 -9.91 -8.42
N ARG A 83 -9.96 -10.96 -8.71
CA ARG A 83 -9.48 -12.19 -9.33
C ARG A 83 -8.96 -11.95 -10.73
N GLU A 84 -9.63 -11.08 -11.49
CA GLU A 84 -9.24 -10.71 -12.86
C GLU A 84 -8.10 -9.69 -12.89
N GLY A 85 -7.76 -9.05 -11.76
CA GLY A 85 -6.70 -8.04 -11.69
C GLY A 85 -7.05 -6.72 -12.37
N SER A 86 -8.33 -6.45 -12.59
CA SER A 86 -8.86 -5.25 -13.23
C SER A 86 -9.02 -4.06 -12.25
N PHE A 87 -8.96 -4.33 -10.94
CA PHE A 87 -9.05 -3.29 -9.93
C PHE A 87 -7.68 -2.67 -9.65
N GLU A 88 -7.53 -1.38 -9.96
CA GLU A 88 -6.33 -0.60 -9.67
C GLU A 88 -6.58 0.39 -8.52
N PRO A 89 -6.17 0.09 -7.29
CA PRO A 89 -6.33 1.03 -6.18
C PRO A 89 -5.32 2.17 -6.27
N ALA A 90 -5.70 3.41 -5.93
CA ALA A 90 -4.81 4.58 -6.05
C ALA A 90 -3.49 4.45 -5.26
N ILE A 91 -3.51 3.70 -4.15
CA ILE A 91 -2.33 3.37 -3.33
C ILE A 91 -1.36 2.37 -3.99
N SER A 92 -1.73 1.80 -5.15
CA SER A 92 -0.98 0.74 -5.82
C SER A 92 0.20 1.22 -6.64
N ARG A 93 0.45 2.54 -6.80
CA ARG A 93 1.61 3.06 -7.57
C ARG A 93 2.88 2.29 -7.24
N SER A 94 3.33 1.48 -8.19
CA SER A 94 4.36 0.49 -7.97
C SER A 94 5.66 1.20 -7.58
N GLY A 95 6.14 0.95 -6.37
CA GLY A 95 7.54 1.16 -6.00
C GLY A 95 8.36 -0.10 -6.30
N SER A 96 8.01 -0.88 -7.32
CA SER A 96 8.87 -1.96 -7.81
C SER A 96 10.09 -1.34 -8.45
N ALA A 97 11.14 -1.13 -7.66
CA ALA A 97 12.48 -1.16 -8.20
C ALA A 97 12.69 -2.55 -8.80
N GLY A 98 12.95 -2.60 -10.12
CA GLY A 98 13.56 -3.74 -10.83
C GLY A 98 12.72 -4.98 -11.00
#